data_AF-A0A2M7PQT3-F1
#
_entry.id   AF-A0A2M7PQT3-F1
#
_cell.length_a   1.000
_cell.length_b   1.000
_cell.length_c   1.000
_cell.angle_alpha   90.00
_cell.angle_beta   90.00
_cell.angle_gamma   90.00
#
_symmetry.space_group_name_H-M   'P 1'
#
loop_
_entity.id
_entity.type
_entity.pdbx_description
1 polymer ?
#
loop_
_entity_poly.entity_id
_entity_poly.type
_entity_poly.pdbx_seq_one_letter_code
_entity_poly.pdbx_strand_id
1 'polypeptide(L)'
;MVLANVLTNGGLDGQLTVSTITLEGNKMTRDNIVMRELEFFVGTSYLPSQLDSLIVKSRQNLMNRSLFNFVTITKIIDRELCDIRISMIERWYIWPIPIIQFADRNLNAWIEKNDLKRLNYGIDLRVENFRGRMEKLNFVLQTGYDMVFAGHWTVPYLDKNQVTGLSLKGGVRFNHEVPYRTVNNKPVYYRSPDAYARDYIFGGINFTFRPKYNYLHDVGFSFSSYVFQDTLLKLNPDFSIGTTSQYFSLTYTFKLDFRDYKPYPLNGYYFDVQIQKMGLG
;
A
#
# COMPACT_ATOMS: atom_id res chain seq x y z
N MET A 1 8.36 19.82 21.34
CA MET A 1 9.45 20.26 22.23
C MET A 1 10.73 19.64 21.70
N VAL A 2 11.62 20.50 21.22
CA VAL A 2 12.70 20.21 20.26
C VAL A 2 14.01 20.06 21.03
N LEU A 3 14.72 18.96 20.83
CA LEU A 3 16.16 18.86 21.13
C LEU A 3 16.84 18.12 19.99
N ALA A 4 17.24 18.86 18.96
CA ALA A 4 18.35 18.47 18.12
C ALA A 4 19.61 19.00 18.82
N ASN A 5 20.28 18.15 19.60
CA ASN A 5 21.59 18.51 20.14
C ASN A 5 22.61 18.38 19.01
N VAL A 6 22.81 19.49 18.30
CA VAL A 6 23.96 19.68 17.41
C VAL A 6 25.06 20.29 18.28
N LEU A 7 26.01 19.47 18.71
CA LEU A 7 27.26 19.96 19.31
C LEU A 7 28.16 20.42 18.16
N THR A 8 28.18 21.73 17.90
CA THR A 8 29.14 22.35 16.97
C THR A 8 30.36 22.83 17.75
N ASN A 9 31.49 22.14 17.63
CA ASN A 9 32.80 22.73 17.88
C ASN A 9 33.45 23.05 16.54
N GLY A 10 33.75 24.33 16.30
CA GLY A 10 34.68 24.78 15.25
C GLY A 10 34.05 25.01 13.87
N GLY A 11 34.03 26.26 13.44
CA GLY A 11 33.89 26.61 12.03
C GLY A 11 35.13 26.16 11.27
N LEU A 12 34.98 25.16 10.40
CA LEU A 12 35.97 24.76 9.43
C LEU A 12 35.46 25.21 8.06
N ASP A 13 36.18 26.14 7.42
CA ASP A 13 35.99 26.50 5.99
C ASP A 13 36.45 25.37 5.04
N GLY A 14 36.90 24.23 5.60
CA GLY A 14 37.30 23.03 4.88
C GLY A 14 36.13 22.10 4.57
N GLN A 15 36.28 21.28 3.53
CA GLN A 15 35.31 20.23 3.22
C GLN A 15 35.40 19.10 4.25
N LEU A 16 34.26 18.50 4.57
CA LEU A 16 34.17 17.30 5.39
C LEU A 16 33.89 16.09 4.50
N THR A 17 34.74 15.08 4.59
CA THR A 17 34.59 13.81 3.90
C THR A 17 33.86 12.81 4.78
N VAL A 18 32.75 12.26 4.32
CA VAL A 18 32.03 11.21 5.05
C VAL A 18 32.86 9.93 5.04
N SER A 19 33.46 9.55 6.16
CA SER A 19 34.34 8.38 6.27
C SER A 19 33.57 7.09 6.45
N THR A 20 32.60 7.08 7.37
CA THR A 20 31.79 5.90 7.67
C THR A 20 30.33 6.26 7.94
N ILE A 21 29.44 5.30 7.65
CA ILE A 21 28.03 5.36 8.05
C ILE A 21 27.73 4.09 8.83
N THR A 22 27.34 4.24 10.09
CA THR A 22 26.95 3.13 10.97
C THR A 22 25.45 3.19 11.23
N LEU A 23 24.76 2.06 11.02
CA LEU A 23 23.32 1.92 11.26
C LEU A 23 23.08 1.14 12.54
N GLU A 24 22.16 1.62 13.37
CA GLU A 24 21.77 0.99 14.63
C GLU A 24 20.24 0.94 14.76
N GLY A 25 19.72 -0.18 15.27
CA GLY A 25 18.30 -0.35 15.60
C GLY A 25 17.40 -0.82 14.46
N ASN A 26 17.91 -0.97 13.23
CA ASN A 26 17.21 -1.63 12.12
C ASN A 26 17.29 -3.16 12.20
N LYS A 27 16.56 -3.77 13.13
CA LYS A 27 16.61 -5.22 13.39
C LYS A 27 16.03 -6.05 12.24
N MET A 28 14.91 -5.61 11.65
CA MET A 28 14.26 -6.30 10.54
C MET A 28 14.63 -5.66 9.20
N THR A 29 14.67 -4.34 9.13
CA THR A 29 14.89 -3.57 7.90
C THR A 29 16.32 -3.75 7.41
N ARG A 30 16.46 -4.09 6.13
CA ARG A 30 17.78 -4.26 5.51
C ARG A 30 18.49 -2.93 5.36
N ASP A 31 19.80 -2.92 5.57
CA ASP A 31 20.65 -1.73 5.49
C ASP A 31 20.50 -1.01 4.15
N ASN A 32 20.40 -1.74 3.03
CA ASN A 32 20.24 -1.15 1.70
C ASN A 32 18.93 -0.36 1.53
N ILE A 33 17.88 -0.67 2.31
CA ILE A 33 16.65 0.11 2.35
C ILE A 33 16.89 1.44 3.06
N VAL A 34 17.65 1.44 4.16
CA VAL A 34 18.01 2.66 4.91
C VAL A 34 18.95 3.53 4.08
N MET A 35 20.04 2.95 3.57
CA MET A 35 21.09 3.66 2.84
C MET A 35 20.58 4.38 1.60
N ARG A 36 19.54 3.85 0.94
CA ARG A 36 18.93 4.52 -0.22
C ARG A 36 18.27 5.85 0.13
N GLU A 37 17.75 5.99 1.34
CA GLU A 37 17.03 7.19 1.75
C GLU A 37 17.99 8.34 2.14
N LEU A 38 19.29 8.06 2.19
CA LEU A 38 20.34 9.03 2.46
C LEU A 38 20.67 9.83 1.21
N GLU A 39 20.90 11.12 1.40
CA GLU A 39 21.23 12.09 0.35
C GLU A 39 22.72 12.45 0.36
N PHE A 40 23.52 11.70 1.12
CA PHE A 40 24.97 11.80 1.22
C PHE A 40 25.57 10.40 1.17
N PHE A 41 26.84 10.32 0.78
CA PHE A 41 27.52 9.05 0.49
C PHE A 41 28.90 9.00 1.15
N VAL A 42 29.29 7.79 1.56
CA VAL A 42 30.64 7.51 2.05
C VAL A 42 31.67 7.84 0.96
N GLY A 43 32.80 8.42 1.37
CA GLY A 43 33.90 8.84 0.51
C GLY A 43 33.65 10.16 -0.23
N THR A 44 32.51 10.81 -0.02
CA THR A 44 32.21 12.10 -0.65
C THR A 44 32.47 13.26 0.31
N SER A 45 33.10 14.31 -0.19
CA SER A 45 33.38 15.55 0.53
C SER A 45 32.27 16.58 0.32
N TYR A 46 31.82 17.22 1.39
CA TYR A 46 30.76 18.22 1.38
C TYR A 46 31.20 19.45 2.17
N LEU A 47 30.65 20.61 1.85
CA LEU A 47 30.71 21.76 2.76
C LEU A 47 29.92 21.42 4.05
N PRO A 48 30.36 21.86 5.24
CA PRO A 48 29.68 21.53 6.50
C PRO A 48 28.18 21.88 6.50
N SER A 49 27.82 23.06 6.00
CA SER A 49 26.42 23.51 5.90
C SER A 49 25.60 22.68 4.91
N GLN A 50 26.21 22.26 3.81
CA GLN A 50 25.57 21.37 2.84
C GLN A 50 25.31 19.99 3.46
N LEU A 51 26.30 19.42 4.14
CA LEU A 51 26.16 18.13 4.80
C LEU A 51 25.04 18.16 5.85
N ASP A 52 24.93 19.24 6.62
CA ASP A 52 23.84 19.42 7.59
C ASP A 52 22.47 19.44 6.92
N SER A 53 22.32 20.15 5.80
CA SER A 53 21.09 20.14 5.02
C SER A 53 20.75 18.75 4.48
N LEU A 54 21.75 17.99 4.01
CA LEU A 54 21.55 16.63 3.50
C LEU A 54 21.18 15.66 4.63
N ILE A 55 21.75 15.81 5.83
CA ILE A 55 21.38 15.03 7.01
C ILE A 55 19.91 15.27 7.38
N VAL A 56 19.46 16.53 7.41
CA VAL A 56 18.05 16.86 7.69
C VAL A 56 17.13 16.21 6.66
N LYS A 57 17.46 16.34 5.37
CA LYS A 57 16.67 15.74 4.28
C LYS A 57 16.63 14.21 4.38
N SER A 58 17.77 13.58 4.65
CA SER A 58 17.88 12.12 4.82
C SER A 58 17.04 11.62 6.00
N ARG A 59 17.06 12.34 7.13
CA ARG A 59 16.19 12.03 8.28
C ARG A 59 14.72 12.11 7.89
N GLN A 60 14.34 13.16 7.14
CA GLN A 60 12.96 13.31 6.67
C GLN A 60 12.54 12.20 5.70
N ASN A 61 13.43 11.80 4.78
CA ASN A 61 13.19 10.67 3.87
C ASN A 61 12.93 9.38 4.65
N LEU A 62 13.80 9.04 5.60
CA LEU A 62 13.66 7.86 6.45
C LEU A 62 12.35 7.87 7.27
N MET A 63 11.98 9.01 7.84
CA MET A 63 10.71 9.17 8.55
C MET A 63 9.50 9.01 7.63
N ASN A 64 9.57 9.53 6.41
CA ASN A 64 8.50 9.44 5.41
C ASN A 64 8.27 8.02 4.89
N ARG A 65 9.25 7.11 5.03
CA ARG A 65 9.09 5.70 4.66
C ARG A 65 8.18 4.90 5.56
N SER A 66 7.72 5.48 6.68
CA SER A 66 6.79 4.80 7.58
C SER A 66 7.34 3.46 8.10
N LEU A 67 8.67 3.29 8.15
CA LEU A 67 9.36 2.12 8.70
C LEU A 67 9.85 2.34 10.14
N PHE A 68 10.10 3.59 10.51
CA PHE A 68 10.67 3.97 11.81
C PHE A 68 9.73 4.90 12.58
N ASN A 69 9.63 4.68 13.89
CA ASN A 69 8.98 5.62 14.82
C ASN A 69 9.89 6.81 15.10
N PHE A 70 11.20 6.56 15.21
CA PHE A 70 12.21 7.58 15.50
C PHE A 70 13.48 7.30 14.69
N VAL A 71 14.09 8.37 14.20
CA VAL A 71 15.38 8.35 13.50
C VAL A 71 16.21 9.51 14.01
N THR A 72 17.39 9.21 14.53
CA THR A 72 18.39 10.18 14.97
C THR A 72 19.66 9.97 14.15
N ILE A 73 20.15 11.04 13.53
CA ILE A 73 21.42 11.04 12.80
C ILE A 73 22.37 11.94 13.56
N THR A 74 23.50 11.40 14.00
CA THR A 74 24.59 12.15 14.63
C THR A 74 25.82 12.08 13.75
N LYS A 75 26.59 13.18 13.73
CA LYS A 75 27.89 13.26 13.07
C LYS A 75 28.97 13.42 14.11
N ILE A 76 30.09 12.74 13.93
CA ILE A 76 31.30 12.84 14.73
C ILE A 76 32.39 13.30 13.78
N ILE A 77 32.95 14.48 14.03
CA ILE A 77 33.95 15.09 13.17
C ILE A 77 35.32 14.90 13.82
N ASP A 78 36.25 14.30 13.08
CA ASP A 78 37.67 14.24 13.41
C ASP A 78 38.47 14.84 12.25
N ARG A 79 38.95 16.07 12.44
CA ARG A 79 39.63 16.87 11.39
C ARG A 79 38.73 17.07 10.16
N GLU A 80 39.08 16.49 9.03
CA GLU A 80 38.34 16.54 7.75
C GLU A 80 37.45 15.31 7.55
N LEU A 81 37.51 14.32 8.45
CA LEU A 81 36.71 13.11 8.38
C LEU A 81 35.46 13.25 9.25
N CYS A 82 34.35 12.73 8.74
CA CYS A 82 33.05 12.77 9.39
C CYS A 82 32.44 11.37 9.43
N ASP A 83 32.37 10.80 10.62
CA ASP A 83 31.64 9.55 10.87
C ASP A 83 30.18 9.86 11.17
N ILE A 84 29.26 9.16 10.51
CA ILE A 84 27.83 9.35 10.67
C ILE A 84 27.23 8.12 11.35
N ARG A 85 26.53 8.33 12.46
CA ARG A 85 25.76 7.30 13.14
C ARG A 85 24.27 7.56 12.97
N ILE A 86 23.55 6.54 12.54
CA ILE A 86 22.10 6.58 12.32
C ILE A 86 21.45 5.59 13.28
N SER A 87 20.85 6.10 14.35
CA SER A 87 20.12 5.30 15.33
C SER A 87 18.62 5.37 15.05
N MET A 88 17.99 4.20 14.92
CA MET A 88 16.61 4.06 14.48
C MET A 88 15.80 3.22 15.48
N ILE A 89 14.50 3.52 15.59
CA ILE A 89 13.54 2.68 16.30
C ILE A 89 12.49 2.24 15.27
N GLU A 90 12.51 0.97 14.90
CA GLU A 90 11.55 0.39 13.97
C GLU A 90 10.11 0.45 14.49
N ARG A 91 9.17 0.49 13.55
CA ARG A 91 7.74 0.42 13.84
C ARG A 91 7.29 -1.02 14.03
N TRP A 92 6.11 -1.16 14.62
CA TRP A 92 5.38 -2.40 14.57
C TRP A 92 4.84 -2.65 13.15
N TYR A 93 5.07 -3.85 12.63
CA TYR A 93 4.83 -4.19 11.22
C TYR A 93 3.60 -5.07 10.97
N ILE A 94 3.08 -5.78 11.98
CA ILE A 94 2.03 -6.80 11.81
C ILE A 94 0.71 -6.30 12.41
N TRP A 95 -0.22 -5.85 11.57
CA TRP A 95 -1.48 -5.28 12.01
C TRP A 95 -2.64 -6.25 11.78
N PRO A 96 -3.14 -6.94 12.82
CA PRO A 96 -4.35 -7.77 12.73
C PRO A 96 -5.59 -6.89 12.92
N ILE A 97 -6.11 -6.32 11.83
CA ILE A 97 -7.26 -5.41 11.91
C ILE A 97 -8.55 -6.24 11.96
N PRO A 98 -9.36 -6.17 13.02
CA PRO A 98 -10.61 -6.90 13.07
C PRO A 98 -11.60 -6.35 12.05
N ILE A 99 -12.32 -7.25 11.39
CA ILE A 99 -13.42 -6.94 10.49
C ILE A 99 -14.72 -7.22 11.23
N ILE A 100 -15.60 -6.22 11.28
CA ILE A 100 -16.99 -6.35 11.71
C ILE A 100 -17.81 -5.51 10.74
N GLN A 101 -18.63 -6.15 9.91
CA GLN A 101 -19.45 -5.48 8.91
C GLN A 101 -20.86 -6.07 8.91
N PHE A 102 -21.87 -5.20 8.79
CA PHE A 102 -23.25 -5.63 8.67
C PHE A 102 -23.60 -5.81 7.19
N ALA A 103 -24.34 -6.87 6.85
CA ALA A 103 -24.80 -7.08 5.48
C ALA A 103 -25.86 -6.05 5.05
N ASP A 104 -26.54 -5.41 6.02
CA ASP A 104 -27.51 -4.36 5.79
C ASP A 104 -26.85 -3.00 5.53
N ARG A 105 -27.60 -2.09 4.87
CA ARG A 105 -27.07 -0.81 4.36
C ARG A 105 -26.47 0.11 5.42
N ASN A 106 -26.89 -0.04 6.68
CA ASN A 106 -26.36 0.70 7.82
C ASN A 106 -26.66 -0.04 9.15
N LEU A 107 -26.00 0.40 10.22
CA LEU A 107 -26.17 -0.15 11.57
C LEU A 107 -27.62 -0.07 12.06
N ASN A 108 -28.34 1.00 11.78
CA ASN A 108 -29.74 1.18 12.24
C ASN A 108 -30.67 0.10 11.65
N ALA A 109 -30.55 -0.17 10.35
CA ALA A 109 -31.32 -1.20 9.66
C ALA A 109 -30.96 -2.61 10.15
N TRP A 110 -29.73 -2.82 10.63
CA TRP A 110 -29.34 -4.06 11.25
C TRP A 110 -29.89 -4.20 12.68
N ILE A 111 -29.79 -3.15 13.52
CA ILE A 111 -30.32 -3.16 14.89
C ILE A 111 -31.83 -3.43 14.89
N GLU A 112 -32.57 -2.83 13.96
CA GLU A 112 -34.02 -3.04 13.83
C GLU A 112 -34.39 -4.49 13.47
N LYS A 113 -33.54 -5.18 12.70
CA LYS A 113 -33.71 -6.61 12.36
C LYS A 113 -33.13 -7.55 13.42
N ASN A 114 -32.13 -7.07 14.18
CA ASN A 114 -31.37 -7.79 15.20
C ASN A 114 -30.89 -9.19 14.76
N ASP A 115 -30.55 -9.36 13.48
CA ASP A 115 -30.17 -10.66 12.92
C ASP A 115 -28.65 -10.85 12.91
N LEU A 116 -28.13 -11.49 13.95
CA LEU A 116 -26.71 -11.86 14.07
C LEU A 116 -26.21 -12.72 12.90
N LYS A 117 -27.09 -13.42 12.17
CA LYS A 117 -26.70 -14.22 11.00
C LYS A 117 -26.32 -13.36 9.79
N ARG A 118 -26.61 -12.06 9.81
CA ARG A 118 -26.26 -11.06 8.78
C ARG A 118 -25.00 -10.27 9.13
N LEU A 119 -24.19 -10.79 10.05
CA LEU A 119 -22.93 -10.22 10.44
C LEU A 119 -21.78 -10.87 9.67
N ASN A 120 -20.90 -10.05 9.13
CA ASN A 120 -19.60 -10.44 8.60
C ASN A 120 -18.54 -10.13 9.64
N TYR A 121 -17.65 -11.08 9.89
CA TYR A 121 -16.56 -10.91 10.82
C TYR A 121 -15.29 -11.59 10.31
N GLY A 122 -14.13 -11.10 10.75
CA GLY A 122 -12.88 -11.60 10.22
C GLY A 122 -11.68 -10.76 10.61
N ILE A 123 -10.58 -10.93 9.87
CA ILE A 123 -9.33 -10.22 10.08
C ILE A 123 -8.77 -9.76 8.73
N ASP A 124 -8.37 -8.48 8.65
CA ASP A 124 -7.49 -7.92 7.62
C ASP A 124 -6.09 -7.85 8.22
N LEU A 125 -5.29 -8.88 7.95
CA LEU A 125 -3.91 -8.99 8.43
C LEU A 125 -2.98 -8.27 7.47
N ARG A 126 -2.36 -7.19 7.94
CA ARG A 126 -1.38 -6.42 7.16
C ARG A 126 0.01 -6.61 7.74
N VAL A 127 0.92 -7.16 6.95
CA VAL A 127 2.34 -7.26 7.29
C VAL A 127 3.10 -6.26 6.43
N GLU A 128 3.52 -5.17 7.04
CA GLU A 128 4.37 -4.16 6.43
C GLU A 128 5.85 -4.57 6.55
N ASN A 129 6.72 -4.05 5.67
CA ASN A 129 8.15 -4.35 5.68
C ASN A 129 8.49 -5.85 5.73
N PHE A 130 7.72 -6.69 5.03
CA PHE A 130 7.97 -8.12 4.97
C PHE A 130 9.41 -8.38 4.49
N ARG A 131 10.11 -9.28 5.20
CA ARG A 131 11.54 -9.60 4.99
C ARG A 131 12.51 -8.43 5.12
N GLY A 132 12.07 -7.29 5.66
CA GLY A 132 12.88 -6.09 5.80
C GLY A 132 13.09 -5.29 4.52
N ARG A 133 12.26 -5.52 3.48
CA ARG A 133 12.45 -4.97 2.13
C ARG A 133 11.38 -3.95 1.73
N MET A 134 10.64 -3.40 2.69
CA MET A 134 9.47 -2.56 2.46
C MET A 134 8.33 -3.28 1.70
N GLU A 135 8.40 -4.61 1.59
CA GLU A 135 7.35 -5.44 1.00
C GLU A 135 6.09 -5.39 1.88
N LYS A 136 4.92 -5.47 1.25
CA LYS A 136 3.63 -5.47 1.97
C LYS A 136 2.89 -6.75 1.66
N LEU A 137 2.43 -7.45 2.69
CA LEU A 137 1.46 -8.53 2.57
C LEU A 137 0.15 -8.06 3.20
N ASN A 138 -0.95 -8.30 2.52
CA ASN A 138 -2.30 -8.14 3.05
C ASN A 138 -3.05 -9.45 2.83
N PHE A 139 -3.65 -9.97 3.90
CA PHE A 139 -4.56 -11.10 3.85
C PHE A 139 -5.89 -10.72 4.49
N VAL A 140 -6.97 -10.86 3.73
CA VAL A 140 -8.33 -10.69 4.24
C VAL A 140 -8.94 -12.07 4.42
N LEU A 141 -9.30 -12.39 5.65
CA LEU A 141 -10.02 -13.60 6.05
C LEU A 141 -11.33 -13.16 6.70
N GLN A 142 -12.40 -13.08 5.92
CA GLN A 142 -13.73 -12.70 6.36
C GLN A 142 -14.70 -13.85 6.16
N THR A 143 -15.51 -14.11 7.18
CA THR A 143 -16.60 -15.08 7.19
C THR A 143 -17.87 -14.44 7.77
N GLY A 144 -18.91 -15.24 8.00
CA GLY A 144 -20.22 -14.79 8.47
C GLY A 144 -21.25 -14.87 7.34
N TYR A 145 -21.95 -13.77 7.08
CA TYR A 145 -22.93 -13.71 5.99
C TYR A 145 -22.25 -13.80 4.62
N ASP A 146 -21.42 -12.83 4.26
CA ASP A 146 -20.60 -12.87 3.05
C ASP A 146 -19.14 -13.23 3.40
N MET A 147 -18.55 -14.10 2.60
CA MET A 147 -17.19 -14.58 2.83
C MET A 147 -16.21 -13.96 1.83
N VAL A 148 -15.02 -13.62 2.32
CA VAL A 148 -13.90 -13.12 1.51
C VAL A 148 -12.61 -13.76 1.99
N PHE A 149 -11.92 -14.43 1.07
CA PHE A 149 -10.56 -14.91 1.29
C PHE A 149 -9.69 -14.31 0.20
N ALA A 150 -8.85 -13.35 0.55
CA ALA A 150 -8.02 -12.65 -0.42
C ALA A 150 -6.61 -12.41 0.11
N GLY A 151 -5.64 -12.44 -0.80
CA GLY A 151 -4.24 -12.13 -0.54
C GLY A 151 -3.74 -11.08 -1.52
N HIS A 152 -2.85 -10.23 -1.06
CA HIS A 152 -2.16 -9.24 -1.85
C HIS A 152 -0.72 -9.08 -1.35
N TRP A 153 0.25 -9.32 -2.23
CA TRP A 153 1.66 -9.08 -1.97
C TRP A 153 2.18 -7.97 -2.88
N THR A 154 2.78 -6.94 -2.30
CA THR A 154 3.43 -5.84 -3.03
C THR A 154 4.92 -5.82 -2.72
N VAL A 155 5.73 -5.93 -3.78
CA VAL A 155 7.18 -5.75 -3.76
C VAL A 155 7.48 -4.40 -4.39
N PRO A 156 7.81 -3.35 -3.61
CA PRO A 156 7.97 -2.01 -4.16
C PRO A 156 9.21 -1.86 -5.05
N TYR A 157 10.24 -2.67 -4.82
CA TYR A 157 11.54 -2.55 -5.47
C TYR A 157 12.06 -3.92 -5.93
N LEU A 158 11.93 -4.21 -7.22
CA LEU A 158 12.46 -5.43 -7.84
C LEU A 158 13.91 -5.26 -8.31
N ASP A 159 14.24 -4.09 -8.85
CA ASP A 159 15.54 -3.81 -9.44
C ASP A 159 16.46 -3.01 -8.49
N LYS A 160 17.76 -2.96 -8.82
CA LYS A 160 18.77 -2.25 -8.01
C LYS A 160 18.57 -0.73 -7.99
N ASN A 161 18.04 -0.15 -9.07
CA ASN A 161 17.71 1.28 -9.14
C ASN A 161 16.37 1.56 -8.43
N GLN A 162 15.65 0.49 -8.08
CA GLN A 162 14.44 0.47 -7.29
C GLN A 162 13.37 1.41 -7.86
N VAL A 163 13.21 1.34 -9.19
CA VAL A 163 12.22 2.07 -9.99
C VAL A 163 11.09 1.14 -10.43
N THR A 164 11.31 -0.17 -10.41
CA THR A 164 10.30 -1.17 -10.75
C THR A 164 9.76 -1.87 -9.51
N GLY A 165 8.46 -2.16 -9.54
CA GLY A 165 7.77 -2.90 -8.50
C GLY A 165 6.85 -3.96 -9.10
N LEU A 166 6.41 -4.87 -8.25
CA LEU A 166 5.51 -5.95 -8.59
C LEU A 166 4.43 -6.09 -7.52
N SER A 167 3.22 -6.40 -7.93
CA SER A 167 2.14 -6.74 -7.02
C SER A 167 1.40 -7.96 -7.53
N LEU A 168 1.15 -8.92 -6.65
CA LEU A 168 0.34 -10.12 -6.90
C LEU A 168 -0.88 -10.07 -6.00
N LYS A 169 -2.08 -10.23 -6.57
CA LYS A 169 -3.33 -10.28 -5.81
C LYS A 169 -4.19 -11.43 -6.27
N GLY A 170 -5.00 -11.96 -5.39
CA GLY A 170 -6.00 -12.95 -5.74
C GLY A 170 -6.90 -13.27 -4.57
N GLY A 171 -8.00 -13.95 -4.86
CA GLY A 171 -8.93 -14.36 -3.83
C GLY A 171 -10.26 -14.81 -4.38
N VAL A 172 -11.14 -15.12 -3.43
CA VAL A 172 -12.51 -15.52 -3.66
C VAL A 172 -13.45 -14.68 -2.80
N ARG A 173 -14.64 -14.39 -3.32
CA ARG A 173 -15.73 -13.72 -2.61
C ARG A 173 -17.02 -14.47 -2.86
N PHE A 174 -17.79 -14.64 -1.81
CA PHE A 174 -19.07 -15.31 -1.84
C PHE A 174 -20.12 -14.39 -1.26
N ASN A 175 -21.16 -14.07 -2.03
CA ASN A 175 -22.21 -13.15 -1.63
C ASN A 175 -23.56 -13.86 -1.58
N HIS A 176 -24.24 -13.80 -0.44
CA HIS A 176 -25.62 -14.30 -0.33
C HIS A 176 -26.64 -13.33 -0.93
N GLU A 177 -26.30 -12.05 -1.03
CA GLU A 177 -27.20 -11.00 -1.50
C GLU A 177 -26.52 -10.13 -2.57
N VAL A 178 -27.20 -9.94 -3.71
CA VAL A 178 -26.68 -9.15 -4.85
C VAL A 178 -27.76 -8.21 -5.36
N PRO A 179 -27.45 -6.92 -5.56
CA PRO A 179 -28.36 -6.00 -6.23
C PRO A 179 -28.47 -6.39 -7.71
N TYR A 180 -29.66 -6.78 -8.16
CA TYR A 180 -29.85 -7.31 -9.52
C TYR A 180 -30.51 -6.32 -10.47
N ARG A 181 -31.22 -5.30 -9.94
CA ARG A 181 -31.80 -4.21 -10.73
C ARG A 181 -32.01 -2.97 -9.88
N THR A 182 -32.31 -1.86 -10.54
CA THR A 182 -32.72 -0.61 -9.89
C THR A 182 -34.16 -0.30 -10.28
N VAL A 183 -35.01 -0.03 -9.29
CA VAL A 183 -36.40 0.40 -9.48
C VAL A 183 -36.60 1.69 -8.70
N ASN A 184 -37.09 2.75 -9.35
CA ASN A 184 -37.29 4.07 -8.72
C ASN A 184 -36.05 4.58 -7.97
N ASN A 185 -34.86 4.47 -8.59
CA ASN A 185 -33.56 4.85 -8.00
C ASN A 185 -33.20 4.10 -6.70
N LYS A 186 -33.82 2.94 -6.45
CA LYS A 186 -33.49 2.07 -5.32
C LYS A 186 -33.01 0.70 -5.83
N PRO A 187 -31.88 0.19 -5.31
CA PRO A 187 -31.43 -1.16 -5.65
C PRO A 187 -32.44 -2.19 -5.10
N VAL A 188 -32.81 -3.14 -5.94
CA VAL A 188 -33.58 -4.32 -5.57
C VAL A 188 -32.61 -5.49 -5.50
N TYR A 189 -32.63 -6.18 -4.37
CA TYR A 189 -31.69 -7.25 -4.07
C TYR A 189 -32.33 -8.61 -4.27
N TYR A 190 -31.52 -9.55 -4.74
CA TYR A 190 -31.82 -10.97 -4.67
C TYR A 190 -30.98 -11.56 -3.55
N ARG A 191 -31.65 -12.21 -2.60
CA ARG A 191 -31.03 -13.00 -1.54
C ARG A 191 -31.25 -14.47 -1.84
N SER A 192 -30.15 -15.23 -1.90
CA SER A 192 -30.21 -16.68 -1.97
C SER A 192 -30.49 -17.26 -0.57
N PRO A 193 -31.45 -18.19 -0.43
CA PRO A 193 -31.82 -18.77 0.86
C PRO A 193 -30.81 -19.80 1.38
N ASP A 194 -30.31 -20.67 0.50
CA ASP A 194 -29.53 -21.86 0.86
C ASP A 194 -28.12 -21.90 0.23
N ALA A 195 -27.79 -20.91 -0.61
CA ALA A 195 -26.54 -20.84 -1.36
C ALA A 195 -26.04 -19.40 -1.50
N TYR A 196 -25.00 -19.19 -2.30
CA TYR A 196 -24.54 -17.85 -2.67
C TYR A 196 -25.27 -17.40 -3.95
N ALA A 197 -25.69 -16.14 -3.97
CA ALA A 197 -26.23 -15.51 -5.17
C ALA A 197 -25.13 -15.24 -6.21
N ARG A 198 -23.90 -15.01 -5.73
CA ARG A 198 -22.72 -14.79 -6.57
C ARG A 198 -21.44 -15.28 -5.92
N ASP A 199 -20.67 -16.03 -6.70
CA ASP A 199 -19.29 -16.38 -6.41
C ASP A 199 -18.38 -15.55 -7.31
N TYR A 200 -17.26 -15.07 -6.78
CA TYR A 200 -16.29 -14.30 -7.53
C TYR A 200 -14.87 -14.75 -7.21
N ILE A 201 -14.20 -15.32 -8.20
CA ILE A 201 -12.79 -15.69 -8.14
C ILE A 201 -12.01 -14.67 -8.96
N PHE A 202 -10.90 -14.18 -8.40
CA PHE A 202 -10.05 -13.24 -9.10
C PHE A 202 -8.58 -13.48 -8.82
N GLY A 203 -7.75 -13.07 -9.78
CA GLY A 203 -6.31 -13.08 -9.68
C GLY A 203 -5.73 -11.97 -10.54
N GLY A 204 -4.55 -11.47 -10.19
CA GLY A 204 -3.89 -10.47 -11.01
C GLY A 204 -2.47 -10.18 -10.59
N ILE A 205 -1.74 -9.66 -11.57
CA ILE A 205 -0.36 -9.21 -11.46
C ILE A 205 -0.29 -7.78 -11.95
N ASN A 206 0.42 -6.93 -11.21
CA ASN A 206 0.66 -5.53 -11.55
C ASN A 206 2.17 -5.29 -11.57
N PHE A 207 2.66 -4.69 -12.65
CA PHE A 207 4.03 -4.21 -12.78
C PHE A 207 4.03 -2.70 -12.68
N THR A 208 4.77 -2.16 -11.72
CA THR A 208 4.89 -0.72 -11.52
C THR A 208 6.25 -0.25 -12.02
N PHE A 209 6.31 0.89 -12.69
CA PHE A 209 7.53 1.59 -13.08
C PHE A 209 7.45 3.06 -12.66
N ARG A 210 8.40 3.50 -11.85
CA ARG A 210 8.49 4.81 -11.20
C ARG A 210 9.82 5.49 -11.57
N PRO A 211 9.94 6.05 -12.78
CA PRO A 211 11.20 6.63 -13.26
C PRO A 211 11.66 7.83 -12.43
N LYS A 212 10.72 8.56 -11.83
CA LYS A 212 10.95 9.72 -10.96
C LYS A 212 9.95 9.71 -9.80
N TYR A 213 10.24 10.46 -8.74
CA TYR A 213 9.38 10.50 -7.55
C TYR A 213 7.91 10.81 -7.88
N ASN A 214 7.65 11.72 -8.81
CA ASN A 214 6.31 12.22 -9.10
C ASN A 214 5.56 11.42 -10.18
N TYR A 215 6.21 10.45 -10.84
CA TYR A 215 5.69 9.77 -12.03
C TYR A 215 5.55 8.27 -11.75
N LEU A 216 4.38 7.70 -12.00
CA LEU A 216 4.13 6.27 -11.81
C LEU A 216 3.38 5.70 -13.02
N HIS A 217 3.92 4.63 -13.58
CA HIS A 217 3.28 3.78 -14.56
C HIS A 217 2.94 2.45 -13.89
N ASP A 218 1.74 1.93 -14.11
CA ASP A 218 1.31 0.63 -13.61
C ASP A 218 0.59 -0.13 -14.72
N VAL A 219 1.06 -1.34 -15.01
CA VAL A 219 0.44 -2.25 -15.98
C VAL A 219 -0.06 -3.47 -15.22
N GLY A 220 -1.37 -3.67 -15.23
CA GLY A 220 -2.05 -4.76 -14.55
C GLY A 220 -2.68 -5.74 -15.53
N PHE A 221 -2.42 -7.04 -15.34
CA PHE A 221 -3.14 -8.12 -15.98
C PHE A 221 -3.92 -8.89 -14.93
N SER A 222 -5.22 -9.12 -15.16
CA SER A 222 -6.08 -9.78 -14.18
C SER A 222 -7.08 -10.73 -14.81
N PHE A 223 -7.44 -11.77 -14.07
CA PHE A 223 -8.50 -12.71 -14.35
C PHE A 223 -9.67 -12.49 -13.38
N SER A 224 -10.88 -12.57 -13.90
CA SER A 224 -12.13 -12.49 -13.14
C SER A 224 -13.06 -13.62 -13.58
N SER A 225 -13.60 -14.37 -12.62
CA SER A 225 -14.61 -15.40 -12.84
C SER A 225 -15.77 -15.18 -11.90
N TYR A 226 -16.93 -14.87 -12.45
CA TYR A 226 -18.19 -14.79 -11.73
C TYR A 226 -19.02 -16.03 -12.00
N VAL A 227 -19.61 -16.59 -10.95
CA VAL A 227 -20.67 -17.59 -11.04
C VAL A 227 -21.90 -17.03 -10.34
N PHE A 228 -23.04 -17.07 -11.02
CA PHE A 228 -24.31 -16.53 -10.58
C PHE A 228 -25.33 -17.65 -10.45
N GLN A 229 -26.19 -17.56 -9.44
CA GLN A 229 -27.29 -18.51 -9.31
C GLN A 229 -28.34 -18.30 -10.42
N ASP A 230 -28.86 -19.37 -11.01
CA ASP A 230 -29.84 -19.31 -12.12
C ASP A 230 -31.04 -18.42 -11.83
N THR A 231 -31.51 -18.42 -10.58
CA THR A 231 -32.63 -17.56 -10.14
C THR A 231 -32.33 -16.08 -10.36
N LEU A 232 -31.09 -15.64 -10.20
CA LEU A 232 -30.67 -14.26 -10.47
C LEU A 232 -30.89 -13.90 -11.94
N LEU A 233 -30.56 -14.82 -12.86
CA LEU A 233 -30.75 -14.62 -14.31
C LEU A 233 -32.21 -14.76 -14.73
N LYS A 234 -33.01 -15.55 -14.02
CA LYS A 234 -34.48 -15.57 -14.21
C LYS A 234 -35.11 -14.24 -13.79
N LEU A 235 -34.59 -13.61 -12.73
CA LEU A 235 -35.08 -12.32 -12.24
C LEU A 235 -34.61 -11.12 -13.09
N ASN A 236 -33.41 -11.21 -13.67
CA ASN A 236 -32.90 -10.26 -14.65
C ASN A 236 -32.05 -10.98 -15.70
N PRO A 237 -32.64 -11.32 -16.86
CA PRO A 237 -31.92 -11.98 -17.95
C PRO A 237 -30.73 -11.17 -18.50
N ASP A 238 -30.77 -9.83 -18.37
CA ASP A 238 -29.70 -8.94 -18.84
C ASP A 238 -28.57 -8.78 -17.82
N PHE A 239 -28.65 -9.45 -16.65
CA PHE A 239 -27.66 -9.33 -15.59
C PHE A 239 -26.28 -9.89 -15.99
N SER A 240 -26.27 -10.97 -16.78
CA SER A 240 -25.08 -11.61 -17.33
C SER A 240 -25.49 -12.46 -18.54
N ILE A 241 -24.57 -12.63 -19.49
CA ILE A 241 -24.78 -13.48 -20.68
C ILE A 241 -25.07 -14.95 -20.30
N GLY A 242 -24.56 -15.39 -19.14
CA GLY A 242 -24.80 -16.72 -18.61
C GLY A 242 -24.52 -16.81 -17.11
N THR A 243 -24.70 -18.02 -16.55
CA THR A 243 -24.43 -18.31 -15.13
C THR A 243 -22.97 -18.15 -14.77
N THR A 244 -22.07 -18.36 -15.73
CA THR A 244 -20.64 -18.12 -15.57
C THR A 244 -20.19 -17.02 -16.51
N SER A 245 -19.46 -16.04 -15.99
CA SER A 245 -18.84 -14.96 -16.76
C SER A 245 -17.37 -14.85 -16.38
N GLN A 246 -16.50 -15.15 -17.34
CA GLN A 246 -15.05 -15.16 -17.17
C GLN A 246 -14.40 -14.24 -18.17
N TYR A 247 -13.41 -13.48 -17.72
CA TYR A 247 -12.65 -12.63 -18.63
C TYR A 247 -11.28 -12.28 -18.06
N PHE A 248 -10.34 -12.05 -18.97
CA PHE A 248 -9.10 -11.35 -18.67
C PHE A 248 -9.27 -9.86 -18.88
N SER A 249 -8.52 -9.08 -18.11
CA SER A 249 -8.44 -7.63 -18.26
C SER A 249 -6.99 -7.18 -18.28
N LEU A 250 -6.71 -6.19 -19.12
CA LEU A 250 -5.46 -5.43 -19.10
C LEU A 250 -5.80 -4.00 -18.68
N THR A 251 -5.05 -3.49 -17.71
CA THR A 251 -5.19 -2.14 -17.20
C THR A 251 -3.84 -1.45 -17.29
N TYR A 252 -3.82 -0.23 -17.79
CA TYR A 252 -2.68 0.66 -17.69
C TYR A 252 -3.10 1.90 -16.93
N THR A 253 -2.32 2.26 -15.90
CA THR A 253 -2.51 3.49 -15.14
C THR A 253 -1.24 4.33 -15.18
N PHE A 254 -1.38 5.59 -15.56
CA PHE A 254 -0.34 6.60 -15.41
C PHE A 254 -0.75 7.59 -14.33
N LYS A 255 0.17 7.95 -13.44
CA LYS A 255 -0.04 8.95 -12.39
C LYS A 255 1.10 9.95 -12.36
N LEU A 256 0.73 11.20 -12.11
CA LEU A 256 1.59 12.35 -11.95
C LEU A 256 1.17 13.08 -10.66
N ASP A 257 2.04 13.13 -9.66
CA ASP A 257 1.71 13.71 -8.34
C ASP A 257 2.77 14.74 -7.92
N PHE A 258 2.44 16.02 -8.02
CA PHE A 258 3.25 17.18 -7.62
C PHE A 258 2.70 17.90 -6.39
N ARG A 259 1.81 17.25 -5.64
CA ARG A 259 1.26 17.83 -4.41
C ARG A 259 2.32 17.90 -3.32
N ASP A 260 2.26 18.96 -2.53
CA ASP A 260 3.12 19.18 -1.36
C ASP A 260 2.83 18.17 -0.22
N TYR A 261 1.56 17.89 0.04
CA TYR A 261 1.12 16.90 1.03
C TYR A 261 -0.10 16.11 0.52
N LYS A 262 0.02 14.79 0.37
CA LYS A 262 -0.99 13.97 -0.33
C LYS A 262 -2.37 13.94 0.33
N PRO A 263 -2.52 13.82 1.66
CA PRO A 263 -3.83 13.80 2.30
C PRO A 263 -4.57 15.14 2.27
N TYR A 264 -3.85 16.26 2.43
CA TYR A 264 -4.43 17.61 2.48
C TYR A 264 -3.54 18.61 1.71
N PRO A 265 -3.57 18.59 0.37
CA PRO A 265 -2.68 19.41 -0.45
C PRO A 265 -3.10 20.88 -0.41
N LEU A 266 -2.13 21.78 -0.20
CA LEU A 266 -2.35 23.23 -0.32
C LEU A 266 -1.79 23.76 -1.64
N ASN A 267 -0.78 23.09 -2.20
CA ASN A 267 -0.10 23.48 -3.43
C ASN A 267 0.16 22.26 -4.33
N GLY A 268 0.30 22.52 -5.63
CA GLY A 268 0.65 21.52 -6.64
C GLY A 268 -0.55 20.96 -7.40
N TYR A 269 -0.31 19.88 -8.16
CA TYR A 269 -1.33 19.25 -8.98
C TYR A 269 -1.19 17.72 -9.00
N TYR A 270 -2.30 17.05 -9.29
CA TYR A 270 -2.36 15.60 -9.46
C TYR A 270 -3.10 15.30 -10.76
N PHE A 271 -2.57 14.34 -11.51
CA PHE A 271 -3.17 13.85 -12.74
C PHE A 271 -3.00 12.34 -12.81
N ASP A 272 -4.08 11.63 -13.12
CA ASP A 272 -4.01 10.23 -13.49
C ASP A 272 -4.92 9.88 -14.65
N VAL A 273 -4.47 8.89 -15.42
CA VAL A 273 -5.21 8.29 -16.53
C VAL A 273 -5.17 6.79 -16.34
N GLN A 274 -6.33 6.17 -16.42
CA GLN A 274 -6.47 4.72 -16.46
C GLN A 274 -7.15 4.31 -17.76
N ILE A 275 -6.54 3.37 -18.46
CA ILE A 275 -7.11 2.70 -19.62
C ILE A 275 -7.28 1.24 -19.25
N GLN A 276 -8.50 0.72 -19.37
CA GLN A 276 -8.81 -0.67 -19.07
C GLN A 276 -9.49 -1.32 -20.26
N LYS A 277 -9.00 -2.48 -20.67
CA LYS A 277 -9.67 -3.37 -21.60
C LYS A 277 -10.06 -4.65 -20.85
N MET A 278 -11.37 -4.89 -20.78
CA MET A 278 -11.96 -6.13 -20.26
C MET A 278 -12.39 -7.02 -21.43
N GLY A 279 -12.40 -8.34 -21.22
CA GLY A 279 -12.71 -9.31 -22.27
C GLY A 279 -11.57 -9.48 -23.26
N LEU A 280 -10.38 -9.82 -22.74
CA LEU A 280 -9.24 -10.29 -23.54
C LEU A 280 -9.31 -11.82 -23.66
N GLY A 281 -10.32 -12.30 -24.37
CA GLY A 281 -10.67 -13.72 -24.46
C GLY A 281 -12.16 -13.90 -24.68
#